data_AF-A0A9P7E9Y0-F1
#
_entry.id   AF-A0A9P7E9Y0-F1
#
_cell.length_a   1.000
_cell.length_b   1.000
_cell.length_c   1.000
_cell.angle_alpha   90.00
_cell.angle_beta   90.00
_cell.angle_gamma   90.00
#
_symmetry.space_group_name_H-M   'P 1'
#
loop_
_entity.id
_entity.type
_entity.pdbx_description
1 polymer ?
#
loop_
_entity_poly.entity_id
_entity_poly.type
_entity_poly.pdbx_seq_one_letter_code
_entity_poly.pdbx_strand_id
1 'polypeptide(L)'
;LLCFVNIAQAQHVDPSQHRTVTCRPFGACEPCPVDALHEPFCHPFGNRQLMHCSNTTTPTTPPDEPHPISPPPGALGETPAWQSCGRVPAKERADFYEFVACNLFFATIAIAISLFRSRRIEAHQARRLAVRIGLVRGGG
;
A
#
# COMPACT_ATOMS: atom_id res chain seq x y z
N LEU A 1 45.98 51.36 2.23
CA LEU A 1 44.57 51.50 1.80
C LEU A 1 43.79 50.34 2.41
N LEU A 2 42.76 50.66 3.19
CA LEU A 2 42.05 49.77 4.12
C LEU A 2 41.10 48.81 3.40
N CYS A 3 41.11 47.54 3.78
CA CYS A 3 40.10 46.55 3.39
C CYS A 3 38.79 46.83 4.14
N PHE A 4 37.75 47.26 3.44
CA PHE A 4 36.40 47.34 4.01
C PHE A 4 35.73 45.96 3.95
N VAL A 5 35.47 45.42 5.14
CA VAL A 5 34.69 44.20 5.38
C VAL A 5 33.21 44.52 5.13
N ASN A 6 32.54 43.72 4.30
CA ASN A 6 31.08 43.76 4.15
C ASN A 6 30.42 43.19 5.41
N ILE A 7 29.61 43.99 6.09
CA ILE A 7 28.80 43.57 7.24
C ILE A 7 27.54 42.89 6.69
N ALA A 8 27.40 41.60 6.97
CA ALA A 8 26.14 40.87 6.78
C ALA A 8 25.11 41.37 7.81
N GLN A 9 23.94 41.84 7.35
CA GLN A 9 22.85 42.18 8.25
C GLN A 9 22.19 40.89 8.76
N ALA A 10 22.22 40.69 10.08
CA ALA A 10 21.42 39.67 10.75
C ALA A 10 19.95 40.14 10.77
N GLN A 11 19.05 39.38 10.16
CA GLN A 11 17.61 39.62 10.29
C GLN A 11 17.16 39.24 11.71
N HIS A 12 16.56 40.21 12.40
CA HIS A 12 15.95 40.03 13.71
C HIS A 12 14.67 39.21 13.56
N VAL A 13 14.72 37.90 13.84
CA VAL A 13 13.54 37.06 13.97
C VAL A 13 13.00 37.23 15.39
N ASP A 14 11.78 37.78 15.52
CA ASP A 14 11.08 37.93 16.79
C ASP A 14 10.75 36.54 17.38
N PRO A 15 11.25 36.17 18.58
CA PRO A 15 11.11 34.83 19.15
C PRO A 15 9.72 34.53 19.75
N SER A 16 8.79 35.49 19.72
CA SER A 16 7.55 35.43 20.52
C SER A 16 6.35 34.72 19.87
N GLN A 17 6.42 34.28 18.60
CA GLN A 17 5.31 33.56 17.94
C GLN A 17 5.72 32.16 17.48
N HIS A 18 5.38 31.14 18.27
CA HIS A 18 5.58 29.74 17.89
C HIS A 18 4.44 29.33 16.94
N ARG A 19 4.70 29.30 15.63
CA ARG A 19 3.75 28.75 14.66
C ARG A 19 3.89 27.24 14.62
N THR A 20 2.87 26.51 15.06
CA THR A 20 2.86 25.05 15.02
C THR A 20 1.94 24.59 13.90
N VAL A 21 2.48 23.84 12.93
CA VAL A 21 1.66 23.21 11.88
C VAL A 21 1.14 21.87 12.42
N THR A 22 -0.16 21.65 12.35
CA THR A 22 -0.79 20.36 12.70
C THR A 22 -1.35 19.74 11.44
N CYS A 23 -0.90 18.52 11.11
CA CYS A 23 -1.39 17.76 9.96
C CYS A 23 -2.22 16.57 10.42
N ARG A 24 -3.33 16.29 9.71
CA ARG A 24 -4.20 15.15 9.97
C ARG A 24 -4.48 14.39 8.67
N PRO A 25 -4.45 13.04 8.70
CA PRO A 25 -4.75 12.24 7.53
C PRO A 25 -6.16 12.48 7.02
N PHE A 26 -6.31 12.49 5.71
CA PHE A 26 -7.54 12.71 4.98
C PHE A 26 -7.62 11.74 3.80
N GLY A 27 -8.74 11.04 3.63
CA GLY A 27 -8.91 10.09 2.52
C GLY A 27 -8.28 8.70 2.74
N ALA A 28 -8.38 7.85 1.73
CA ALA A 28 -7.92 6.46 1.75
C ALA A 28 -6.42 6.34 1.42
N CYS A 29 -5.82 5.21 1.82
CA CYS A 29 -4.47 4.84 1.40
C CYS A 29 -4.54 4.32 -0.05
N GLU A 30 -3.83 4.99 -0.95
CA GLU A 30 -3.81 4.70 -2.38
C GLU A 30 -2.40 4.37 -2.87
N PRO A 31 -2.26 3.61 -3.98
CA PRO A 31 -0.97 3.38 -4.61
C PRO A 31 -0.35 4.69 -5.10
N CYS A 32 0.95 4.83 -4.91
CA CYS A 32 1.69 5.94 -5.51
C CYS A 32 1.72 5.83 -7.03
N PRO A 33 1.67 6.96 -7.76
CA PRO A 33 1.89 6.96 -9.18
C PRO A 33 3.36 6.64 -9.49
N VAL A 34 3.62 6.08 -10.67
CA VAL A 34 4.92 5.48 -11.03
C VAL A 34 6.06 6.50 -11.01
N ASP A 35 5.77 7.75 -11.34
CA ASP A 35 6.69 8.88 -11.34
C ASP A 35 7.09 9.33 -9.92
N ALA A 36 6.19 9.20 -8.94
CA ALA A 36 6.44 9.61 -7.55
C ALA A 36 6.87 8.47 -6.62
N LEU A 37 7.09 7.26 -7.15
CA LEU A 37 7.42 6.08 -6.33
C LEU A 37 8.69 6.24 -5.48
N HIS A 38 9.59 7.12 -5.91
CA HIS A 38 10.86 7.45 -5.26
C HIS A 38 10.72 8.51 -4.15
N GLU A 39 9.55 9.13 -4.01
CA GLU A 39 9.31 10.15 -3.01
C GLU A 39 9.16 9.53 -1.61
N PRO A 40 9.58 10.24 -0.55
CA PRO A 40 9.60 9.69 0.81
C PRO A 40 8.21 9.33 1.32
N PHE A 41 7.15 10.02 0.85
CA PHE A 41 5.76 9.70 1.22
C PHE A 41 5.26 8.39 0.59
N CYS A 42 6.02 7.77 -0.32
CA CYS A 42 5.70 6.46 -0.88
C CYS A 42 6.45 5.31 -0.17
N HIS A 43 7.47 5.60 0.64
CA HIS A 43 8.24 4.55 1.29
C HIS A 43 7.62 4.10 2.63
N PRO A 44 7.69 2.81 2.99
CA PRO A 44 8.31 1.69 2.26
C PRO A 44 7.34 0.91 1.35
N PHE A 45 6.03 1.17 1.42
CA PHE A 45 5.01 0.29 0.85
C PHE A 45 4.56 0.66 -0.58
N GLY A 46 5.05 1.78 -1.12
CA GLY A 46 4.60 2.31 -2.39
C GLY A 46 3.18 2.91 -2.34
N ASN A 47 2.67 3.22 -1.14
CA ASN A 47 1.33 3.77 -0.94
C ASN A 47 1.40 5.11 -0.21
N ARG A 48 0.49 6.02 -0.57
CA ARG A 48 0.35 7.35 0.00
C ARG A 48 -1.07 7.62 0.47
N GLN A 49 -1.21 8.52 1.44
CA GLN A 49 -2.48 9.02 1.93
C GLN A 49 -2.44 10.56 1.97
N LEU A 50 -3.54 11.18 1.55
CA LEU A 50 -3.68 12.64 1.57
C LEU A 50 -3.76 13.12 3.03
N MET A 51 -3.31 14.32 3.33
CA MET A 51 -3.41 14.95 4.65
C MET A 51 -3.78 16.42 4.52
N HIS A 52 -4.49 16.94 5.52
CA HIS A 52 -4.78 18.36 5.66
C HIS A 52 -3.89 18.93 6.76
N CYS A 53 -3.15 19.99 6.46
CA CYS A 53 -2.31 20.71 7.40
C CYS A 53 -2.89 22.09 7.68
N SER A 54 -3.03 22.44 8.97
CA SER A 54 -3.52 23.74 9.44
C SER A 54 -2.50 24.41 10.37
N ASN A 55 -2.39 25.73 10.29
CA ASN A 55 -1.56 26.52 11.22
C ASN A 55 -2.27 26.69 12.57
N THR A 56 -1.68 26.18 13.64
CA THR A 56 -2.09 26.43 15.02
C THR A 56 -1.20 27.53 15.60
N THR A 57 -1.79 28.67 15.94
CA THR A 57 -1.09 29.72 16.69
C THR A 57 -1.40 29.50 18.16
N THR A 58 -0.41 29.06 18.94
CA THR A 58 -0.55 28.92 20.40
C THR A 58 -0.15 30.25 21.04
N PRO A 59 -1.07 31.02 21.65
CA PRO A 59 -0.69 32.21 22.41
C PRO A 59 0.00 31.78 23.71
N THR A 60 1.32 31.99 23.79
CA THR A 60 2.08 31.82 25.04
C THR A 60 1.99 33.12 25.86
N THR A 61 0.88 33.38 26.55
CA THR A 61 0.83 34.41 27.61
C THR A 61 -0.33 34.16 28.60
N PRO A 62 -0.17 34.40 29.93
CA PRO A 62 -1.22 34.20 30.94
C PRO A 62 -2.38 35.21 30.78
N PRO A 63 -3.54 34.98 31.43
CA PRO A 63 -4.77 35.70 31.13
C PRO A 63 -4.76 37.07 31.80
N ASP A 64 -4.73 38.14 31.00
CA ASP A 64 -5.33 39.44 31.34
C ASP A 64 -5.22 40.39 30.13
N GLU A 65 -6.21 40.35 29.23
CA GLU A 65 -6.97 41.53 28.81
C GLU A 65 -7.93 41.19 27.64
N PRO A 66 -9.08 41.89 27.52
CA PRO A 66 -10.10 41.58 26.55
C PRO A 66 -10.03 42.48 25.31
N HIS A 67 -10.13 41.87 24.11
CA HIS A 67 -10.57 42.36 22.77
C HIS A 67 -9.52 42.19 21.64
N PRO A 68 -9.92 42.08 20.35
CA PRO A 68 -11.16 41.58 19.76
C PRO A 68 -10.93 40.47 18.71
N ILE A 69 -11.89 39.56 18.61
CA ILE A 69 -12.29 38.74 17.44
C ILE A 69 -11.12 38.23 16.58
N SER A 70 -10.53 37.11 17.00
CA SER A 70 -9.80 36.21 16.11
C SER A 70 -10.70 35.87 14.90
N PRO A 71 -10.19 35.90 13.65
CA PRO A 71 -10.93 35.36 12.52
C PRO A 71 -11.28 33.89 12.80
N PRO A 72 -12.41 33.37 12.30
CA PRO A 72 -12.77 31.97 12.50
C PRO A 72 -11.61 31.06 12.04
N PRO A 73 -11.32 29.96 12.77
CA PRO A 73 -10.32 28.99 12.37
C PRO A 73 -10.79 28.29 11.08
N GLY A 74 -10.47 28.90 9.94
CA GLY A 74 -10.91 28.43 8.63
C GLY A 74 -10.45 29.29 7.44
N ALA A 75 -9.72 30.40 7.66
CA ALA A 75 -9.33 31.32 6.59
C ALA A 75 -7.82 31.35 6.26
N LEU A 76 -7.01 30.47 6.85
CA LEU A 76 -5.58 30.32 6.54
C LEU A 76 -5.33 28.93 5.95
N GLY A 77 -5.53 28.83 4.63
CA GLY A 77 -5.12 27.78 3.70
C GLY A 77 -4.80 26.41 4.29
N GLU A 78 -5.76 25.48 4.23
CA GLU A 78 -5.47 24.05 4.34
C GLU A 78 -4.58 23.66 3.15
N THR A 79 -3.32 23.31 3.42
CA THR A 79 -2.40 22.86 2.37
C THR A 79 -2.54 21.34 2.23
N PRO A 80 -2.91 20.82 1.04
CA PRO A 80 -2.90 19.39 0.80
C PRO A 80 -1.46 18.87 0.80
N ALA A 81 -1.22 17.79 1.53
CA ALA A 81 0.07 17.11 1.57
C ALA A 81 -0.09 15.59 1.55
N TRP A 82 1.00 14.86 1.38
CA TRP A 82 1.01 13.39 1.29
C TRP A 82 1.85 12.77 2.41
N GLN A 83 1.32 11.75 3.07
CA GLN A 83 2.07 10.91 4.01
C GLN A 83 2.16 9.48 3.48
N SER A 84 3.17 8.76 3.97
CA SER A 84 3.20 7.31 3.84
C SER A 84 2.07 6.67 4.63
N CYS A 85 1.51 5.61 4.06
CA CYS A 85 0.49 4.80 4.71
C CYS A 85 0.83 3.31 4.58
N GLY A 86 0.01 2.48 5.22
CA GLY A 86 0.24 1.03 5.27
C GLY A 86 0.03 0.32 3.93
N ARG A 87 0.07 -1.00 4.00
CA ARG A 87 -0.37 -1.87 2.90
C ARG A 87 -1.87 -1.74 2.68
N VAL A 88 -2.31 -1.88 1.44
CA VAL A 88 -3.74 -1.86 1.05
C VAL A 88 -4.22 -3.30 0.91
N PRO A 89 -4.83 -3.93 1.94
CA PRO A 89 -5.03 -5.38 1.95
C PRO A 89 -6.01 -5.86 0.88
N ALA A 90 -6.94 -4.99 0.46
CA ALA A 90 -7.90 -5.31 -0.59
C ALA A 90 -7.22 -5.59 -1.94
N LYS A 91 -6.13 -4.88 -2.25
CA LYS A 91 -5.35 -5.08 -3.48
C LYS A 91 -4.46 -6.32 -3.37
N GLU A 92 -3.69 -6.43 -2.29
CA GLU A 92 -2.78 -7.55 -2.08
C GLU A 92 -3.49 -8.91 -2.04
N ARG A 93 -4.73 -8.95 -1.50
CA ARG A 93 -5.54 -10.18 -1.49
C ARG A 93 -5.90 -10.65 -2.89
N ALA A 94 -6.20 -9.74 -3.82
CA ALA A 94 -6.54 -10.11 -5.19
C ALA A 94 -5.35 -10.78 -5.88
N ASP A 95 -4.17 -10.16 -5.78
CA ASP A 95 -2.92 -10.69 -6.35
C ASP A 95 -2.55 -12.05 -5.73
N PHE A 96 -2.75 -12.21 -4.42
CA PHE A 96 -2.53 -13.49 -3.73
C PHE A 96 -3.45 -14.59 -4.26
N TYR A 97 -4.74 -14.30 -4.44
CA TYR A 97 -5.69 -15.30 -4.94
C TYR A 97 -5.44 -15.67 -6.39
N GLU A 98 -4.95 -14.75 -7.23
CA GLU A 98 -4.51 -15.06 -8.58
C GLU A 98 -3.39 -16.10 -8.57
N PHE A 99 -2.36 -15.88 -7.77
CA PHE A 99 -1.25 -16.83 -7.62
C PHE A 99 -1.74 -18.21 -7.13
N VAL A 100 -2.59 -18.23 -6.11
CA VAL A 100 -3.15 -19.48 -5.56
C VAL A 100 -3.99 -20.20 -6.61
N ALA A 101 -4.86 -19.49 -7.34
CA ALA A 101 -5.69 -20.07 -8.38
C ALA A 101 -4.86 -20.69 -9.51
N CYS A 102 -3.81 -20.02 -9.96
CA CYS A 102 -2.87 -20.55 -10.96
C CYS A 102 -2.20 -21.84 -10.50
N ASN A 103 -1.71 -21.90 -9.27
CA ASN A 103 -1.07 -23.11 -8.74
C ASN A 103 -2.07 -24.27 -8.56
N LEU A 104 -3.28 -23.98 -8.08
CA LEU A 104 -4.35 -24.98 -7.97
C LEU A 104 -4.74 -25.51 -9.35
N PHE A 105 -4.82 -24.65 -10.36
CA PHE A 105 -5.08 -25.08 -11.74
C PHE A 105 -4.01 -26.08 -12.23
N PHE A 106 -2.72 -25.77 -12.09
CA PHE A 106 -1.66 -26.70 -12.46
C PHE A 106 -1.69 -28.01 -11.66
N ALA A 107 -1.94 -27.93 -10.34
CA ALA A 107 -2.05 -29.11 -9.50
C ALA A 107 -3.23 -30.01 -9.93
N THR A 108 -4.39 -29.43 -10.23
CA THR A 108 -5.56 -30.19 -10.70
C THR A 108 -5.30 -30.88 -12.03
N ILE A 109 -4.63 -30.21 -12.98
CA ILE A 109 -4.24 -30.80 -14.26
C ILE A 109 -3.26 -31.96 -14.04
N ALA A 110 -2.23 -31.76 -13.22
CA ALA A 110 -1.25 -32.80 -12.93
C ALA A 110 -1.89 -34.04 -12.30
N ILE A 111 -2.81 -33.84 -11.35
CA ILE A 111 -3.58 -34.92 -10.72
C ILE A 111 -4.47 -35.61 -11.75
N ALA A 112 -5.21 -34.86 -12.58
CA ALA A 112 -6.08 -35.42 -13.60
C ALA A 112 -5.32 -36.30 -14.61
N ILE A 113 -4.18 -35.81 -15.11
CA ILE A 113 -3.30 -36.56 -16.01
C ILE A 113 -2.78 -37.82 -15.32
N SER A 114 -2.35 -37.70 -14.06
CA SER A 114 -1.84 -38.84 -13.29
C SER A 114 -2.91 -39.92 -13.10
N LEU A 115 -4.12 -39.53 -12.69
CA LEU A 115 -5.24 -40.46 -12.51
C LEU A 115 -5.67 -41.09 -13.83
N PHE A 116 -5.74 -40.31 -14.92
CA PHE A 116 -6.06 -40.84 -16.24
C PHE A 116 -5.03 -41.88 -16.69
N ARG A 117 -3.74 -41.57 -16.51
CA ARG A 117 -2.65 -42.48 -16.85
C ARG A 117 -2.69 -43.74 -15.99
N SER A 118 -2.89 -43.63 -14.69
CA SER A 118 -3.00 -44.78 -13.77
C SER A 118 -4.15 -45.69 -14.17
N ARG A 119 -5.35 -45.13 -14.38
CA ARG A 119 -6.54 -45.90 -14.83
C ARG A 119 -6.31 -46.58 -16.17
N ARG A 120 -5.64 -45.92 -17.12
CA ARG A 120 -5.32 -46.52 -18.42
C ARG A 120 -4.37 -47.70 -18.26
N ILE A 121 -3.32 -47.57 -17.44
CA ILE A 121 -2.34 -48.62 -17.19
C ILE A 121 -3.00 -49.83 -16.51
N GLU A 122 -3.82 -49.59 -15.49
CA GLU A 122 -4.60 -50.63 -14.80
C GLU A 122 -5.52 -51.39 -15.77
N ALA A 123 -6.26 -50.67 -16.63
CA ALA A 123 -7.11 -51.30 -17.64
C ALA A 123 -6.32 -52.18 -18.61
N HIS A 124 -5.12 -51.75 -19.02
CA HIS A 124 -4.24 -52.56 -19.86
C HIS A 124 -3.70 -53.81 -19.13
N GLN A 125 -3.33 -53.68 -17.85
CA GLN A 125 -2.88 -54.82 -17.04
C GLN A 125 -4.02 -55.81 -16.79
N ALA A 126 -5.23 -55.32 -16.46
CA ALA A 126 -6.42 -56.15 -16.28
C ALA A 126 -6.75 -56.95 -17.56
N ARG A 127 -6.64 -56.34 -18.75
CA ARG A 127 -6.78 -57.04 -20.02
C ARG A 127 -5.73 -58.14 -20.21
N ARG A 128 -4.46 -57.88 -19.85
CA ARG A 128 -3.39 -58.90 -19.93
C ARG A 128 -3.62 -60.08 -18.99
N LEU A 129 -4.16 -59.83 -17.79
CA LEU A 129 -4.55 -60.88 -16.85
C LEU A 129 -5.75 -61.70 -17.39
N ALA A 130 -6.77 -61.04 -17.94
CA ALA A 130 -7.95 -61.71 -18.50
C ALA A 130 -7.62 -62.64 -19.68
N VAL A 131 -6.66 -62.26 -20.54
CA VAL A 131 -6.16 -63.12 -21.63
C VAL A 131 -5.51 -64.39 -21.10
N ARG A 132 -4.82 -64.33 -19.95
CA ARG A 132 -4.21 -65.52 -19.32
C ARG A 132 -5.23 -66.43 -18.64
N ILE A 133 -6.33 -65.87 -18.15
CA ILE A 133 -7.41 -66.62 -17.47
C ILE A 133 -8.39 -67.26 -18.49
N GLY A 134 -8.24 -66.98 -19.80
CA GLY A 134 -9.11 -67.57 -20.83
C GLY A 134 -10.51 -67.00 -20.87
N LEU A 135 -10.73 -65.83 -20.26
CA LEU A 135 -12.03 -65.13 -20.14
C LEU A 135 -12.51 -64.50 -21.47
N VAL A 136 -12.13 -65.07 -22.62
CA VAL A 136 -12.43 -64.56 -23.98
C VAL A 136 -13.38 -65.47 -24.78
N ARG A 137 -13.82 -66.63 -24.26
CA ARG A 137 -14.80 -67.46 -24.98
C ARG A 137 -15.73 -68.24 -24.05
N GLY A 138 -16.96 -67.75 -23.87
CA GLY A 138 -17.99 -68.43 -23.09
C GLY A 138 -19.34 -67.72 -23.10
N GLY A 139 -19.92 -67.53 -24.29
CA GLY A 139 -21.29 -67.04 -24.48
C GLY A 139 -21.59 -67.05 -25.98
N GLY A 140 -22.51 -67.91 -26.39
CA GLY A 140 -22.89 -68.13 -27.80
C GLY A 140 -23.58 -66.94 -28.45
#